data_AF-A0A2J8MVI3-F1
#
_entry.id   AF-A0A2J8MVI3-F1
#
_cell.length_a   1.000
_cell.length_b   1.000
_cell.length_c   1.000
_cell.angle_alpha   90.00
_cell.angle_beta   90.00
_cell.angle_gamma   90.00
#
_symmetry.space_group_name_H-M   'P 1'
#
loop_
_entity.id
_entity.type
_entity.pdbx_description
1 polymer ?
#
loop_
_entity_poly.entity_id
_entity_poly.type
_entity_poly.pdbx_seq_one_letter_code
_entity_poly.pdbx_strand_id
1 'polypeptide(L)' 'MNLDSLSLALSQISYLVDNLTKKNYRASQQEIQHIVNRHGPEADRHLLRCLFSHVDFSGDGK' A
#
# COMPACT_ATOMS: atom_id res chain seq x y z
N MET A 1 13.75 21.03 -3.75
CA MET A 1 12.99 20.08 -2.92
C MET A 1 13.51 18.69 -3.26
N ASN A 2 14.35 18.10 -2.40
CA ASN A 2 14.72 16.68 -2.54
C ASN A 2 13.47 15.92 -2.10
N LEU A 3 12.65 15.47 -3.05
CA LEU A 3 11.55 14.58 -2.71
C LEU A 3 12.23 13.29 -2.24
N ASP A 4 12.25 13.07 -0.93
CA ASP A 4 12.81 11.83 -0.37
C ASP A 4 12.18 10.66 -1.12
N SER A 5 13.00 9.82 -1.72
CA SER A 5 12.56 8.69 -2.56
C SER A 5 11.58 7.77 -1.83
N LEU A 6 11.69 7.72 -0.50
CA LEU A 6 10.74 7.07 0.40
C LEU A 6 9.35 7.71 0.34
N SER A 7 9.22 9.04 0.46
CA SER A 7 7.92 9.73 0.42
C SER A 7 7.16 9.50 -0.88
N LEU A 8 7.88 9.44 -2.01
CA LEU A 8 7.29 9.07 -3.30
C LEU A 8 6.77 7.63 -3.29
N ALA A 9 7.59 6.69 -2.81
CA ALA A 9 7.22 5.29 -2.66
C ALA A 9 5.98 5.08 -1.78
N LEU A 10 5.91 5.78 -0.64
CA LEU A 10 4.74 5.72 0.25
C LEU A 10 3.48 6.24 -0.44
N SER A 11 3.58 7.37 -1.16
CA SER A 11 2.47 7.94 -1.93
C SER A 11 1.98 6.97 -3.02
N GLN A 12 2.91 6.26 -3.67
CA GLN A 12 2.58 5.26 -4.69
C GLN A 12 1.88 4.04 -4.09
N ILE A 13 2.31 3.57 -2.91
CA ILE A 13 1.62 2.50 -2.18
C ILE A 13 0.18 2.91 -1.87
N SER A 14 -0.05 4.10 -1.32
CA SER A 14 -1.41 4.56 -1.01
C SER A 14 -2.28 4.57 -2.28
N TYR A 15 -1.78 5.15 -3.38
CA TYR A 15 -2.51 5.19 -4.64
C TYR A 15 -2.88 3.80 -5.17
N LEU A 16 -1.95 2.84 -5.11
CA LEU A 16 -2.18 1.46 -5.56
C LEU A 16 -3.23 0.74 -4.70
N VAL A 17 -3.24 1.01 -3.40
CA VAL A 17 -4.23 0.47 -2.47
C VAL A 17 -5.61 1.12 -2.66
N ASP A 18 -5.68 2.45 -2.78
CA ASP A 18 -6.92 3.20 -3.02
C ASP A 18 -7.59 2.79 -4.35
N ASN A 19 -6.80 2.52 -5.38
CA ASN A 19 -7.28 2.13 -6.71
C ASN A 19 -7.26 0.61 -6.94
N LEU A 20 -7.15 -0.18 -5.87
CA LEU A 20 -7.08 -1.64 -5.98
C LEU A 20 -8.40 -2.20 -6.50
N THR A 21 -8.34 -2.91 -7.62
CA THR A 21 -9.47 -3.61 -8.24
C THR A 21 -9.10 -5.06 -8.53
N LYS A 22 -10.10 -5.92 -8.70
CA LYS A 22 -9.85 -7.33 -9.06
C LYS A 22 -9.03 -7.49 -10.35
N LYS A 23 -9.12 -6.52 -11.28
CA LYS A 23 -8.41 -6.55 -12.57
C LYS A 23 -6.93 -6.17 -12.44
N ASN A 24 -6.60 -5.23 -11.56
CA ASN A 24 -5.23 -4.72 -11.39
C ASN A 24 -4.52 -5.32 -10.17
N TYR A 25 -5.16 -6.23 -9.44
CA TYR A 25 -4.63 -6.80 -8.19
C TYR A 25 -3.21 -7.35 -8.34
N ARG A 26 -2.95 -8.20 -9.33
CA ARG A 26 -1.61 -8.81 -9.53
C ARG A 26 -0.54 -7.76 -9.84
N ALA A 27 -0.85 -6.80 -10.71
CA ALA A 27 0.08 -5.74 -11.08
C ALA A 27 0.39 -4.84 -9.88
N SER A 28 -0.65 -4.40 -9.18
CA SER A 28 -0.52 -3.56 -7.98
C SER A 28 0.25 -4.28 -6.88
N GLN A 29 -0.03 -5.57 -6.66
CA GLN A 29 0.66 -6.39 -5.66
C GLN A 29 2.15 -6.54 -5.97
N GLN A 30 2.52 -6.78 -7.24
CA GLN A 30 3.93 -6.85 -7.64
C GLN A 30 4.67 -5.52 -7.44
N GLU A 31 4.03 -4.41 -7.80
CA GLU A 31 4.63 -3.09 -7.67
C GLU A 31 4.82 -2.69 -6.22
N ILE A 32 3.80 -2.90 -5.38
CA ILE A 32 3.88 -2.71 -3.93
C ILE A 32 5.01 -3.57 -3.35
N GLN A 33 5.11 -4.84 -3.74
CA GLN A 33 6.16 -5.73 -3.24
C GLN A 33 7.57 -5.25 -3.65
N HIS A 34 7.71 -4.69 -4.85
CA HIS A 34 8.98 -4.10 -5.29
C HIS A 34 9.37 -2.89 -4.41
N ILE A 35 8.40 -2.01 -4.13
CA ILE A 35 8.60 -0.84 -3.27
C ILE A 35 8.96 -1.29 -1.84
N VAL A 36 8.24 -2.25 -1.28
CA VAL A 36 8.50 -2.79 0.07
C VAL A 36 9.88 -3.43 0.16
N ASN A 37 10.28 -4.23 -0.83
CA ASN A 37 11.62 -4.82 -0.85
C ASN A 37 12.73 -3.78 -0.95
N ARG A 38 12.48 -2.65 -1.62
CA ARG A 38 13.47 -1.57 -1.80
C ARG A 38 13.62 -0.68 -0.57
N HIS A 39 12.51 -0.33 0.08
CA HIS A 39 12.48 0.60 1.21
C HIS A 39 12.47 -0.10 2.57
N GLY A 40 12.28 -1.43 2.57
CA GLY A 40 12.32 -2.25 3.77
C GLY A 40 11.07 -2.11 4.64
N PRO A 41 11.19 -2.33 5.95
CA PRO A 41 10.05 -2.52 6.86
C PRO A 41 9.18 -1.27 7.04
N GLU A 42 9.69 -0.07 6.74
CA GLU A 42 8.91 1.17 6.83
C GLU A 42 7.78 1.21 5.80
N ALA A 43 8.07 0.79 4.56
CA ALA A 43 7.09 0.70 3.49
C ALA A 43 6.07 -0.41 3.74
N ASP A 44 6.51 -1.54 4.32
CA ASP A 44 5.60 -2.63 4.72
C ASP A 44 4.58 -2.13 5.78
N ARG A 45 5.06 -1.43 6.80
CA ARG A 45 4.20 -0.85 7.84
C ARG A 45 3.19 0.15 7.26
N HIS A 46 3.61 0.94 6.27
CA HIS A 46 2.71 1.87 5.59
C HIS A 46 1.66 1.14 4.75
N LEU A 47 2.06 0.13 3.99
CA LEU A 47 1.15 -0.72 3.22
C LEU A 47 0.06 -1.32 4.13
N LEU A 48 0.46 -1.94 5.24
CA LEU A 48 -0.48 -2.51 6.20
C LEU A 48 -1.45 -1.44 6.72
N ARG A 49 -0.96 -0.24 7.02
CA ARG A 49 -1.81 0.89 7.46
C ARG A 49 -2.84 1.28 6.40
N CYS A 50 -2.44 1.40 5.13
CA CYS A 50 -3.33 1.72 4.03
C CYS A 50 -4.39 0.64 3.83
N LEU A 51 -3.99 -0.64 3.86
CA LEU A 51 -4.90 -1.77 3.73
C LEU A 51 -5.91 -1.81 4.89
N PHE A 52 -5.44 -1.70 6.13
CA PHE A 52 -6.32 -1.71 7.30
C PHE A 52 -7.28 -0.52 7.34
N SER A 53 -6.89 0.63 6.79
CA SER A 53 -7.81 1.77 6.66
C SER A 53 -8.95 1.50 5.67
N HIS A 54 -8.78 0.58 4.73
CA HIS A 54 -9.79 0.17 3.76
C HIS A 54 -10.59 -1.06 4.19
N VAL A 55 -10.09 -1.81 5.19
CA VAL A 55 -10.81 -2.91 5.79
C VAL A 55 -11.79 -2.33 6.80
N ASP A 56 -13.06 -2.30 6.42
CA ASP A 56 -14.13 -2.02 7.35
C ASP A 56 -14.30 -3.23 8.29
N PHE A 57 -13.78 -3.09 9.52
CA PHE A 57 -13.90 -4.11 10.57
C PHE A 57 -15.29 -4.15 11.22
N SER A 58 -16.27 -3.40 10.72
CA SER A 58 -17.66 -3.47 11.20
C SER A 58 -18.38 -4.77 10.75
N GLY A 59 -17.67 -5.67 10.07
CA GLY A 59 -18.15 -7.01 9.69
C GLY A 59 -18.34 -7.95 10.88
N ASP A 60 -19.59 -8.00 11.34
CA ASP A 60 -20.23 -9.12 12.07
C ASP A 60 -19.68 -9.45 13.48
N GLY A 61 -19.82 -8.48 14.38
CA GLY A 61 -20.05 -8.77 15.81
C GLY A 61 -21.55 -8.80 16.06
N LYS A 62 -22.12 -10.00 16.01
CA LYS A 62 -23.51 -10.36 16.36
C LYS A 62 -24.09 -9.58 17.55
#